data_AF-A0A2J6T993-F1
#
_entry.id   AF-A0A2J6T993-F1
#
_cell.length_a   1.000
_cell.length_b   1.000
_cell.length_c   1.000
_cell.angle_alpha   90.00
_cell.angle_beta   90.00
_cell.angle_gamma   90.00
#
_symmetry.space_group_name_H-M   'P 1'
#
loop_
_entity.id
_entity.type
_entity.pdbx_description
1 polymer ?
#
loop_
_entity_poly.entity_id
_entity_poly.type
_entity_poly.pdbx_seq_one_letter_code
_entity_poly.pdbx_strand_id
1 'polypeptide(L)'
;MQWTLYPTGTYGIDGTLQDLTTEFALNKTSFVFKNYGIDTPTVIKGTPVPDSYTYIPTPPLTFANNTWEVIAWGYDSEGVPYSVLYETPADGGLVGPSLDIISRSDKGPSKPTLDTIYDGIKDLHNDALDALLKNVVKLPQNGGRNGQLFPSCNATCQTNAYAFGVALGTGGA
;
A
#
# COMPACT_ATOMS: atom_id res chain seq x y z
N MET A 1 6.16 -6.93 4.66
CA MET A 1 5.56 -5.62 4.36
C MET A 1 4.50 -5.38 5.42
N GLN A 2 4.65 -4.28 6.17
CA GLN A 2 3.66 -3.84 7.14
C GLN A 2 3.18 -2.50 6.62
N TRP A 3 2.04 -2.52 5.97
CA TRP A 3 1.31 -1.31 5.60
C TRP A 3 0.69 -0.71 6.83
N THR A 4 0.73 0.61 6.95
CA THR A 4 -0.07 1.27 7.96
C THR A 4 -0.62 2.59 7.44
N LEU A 5 -1.85 2.51 6.93
CA LEU A 5 -2.70 3.65 6.66
C LEU A 5 -2.97 4.37 7.98
N TYR A 6 -2.44 5.59 8.15
CA TYR A 6 -2.71 6.41 9.33
C TYR A 6 -3.20 7.80 8.97
N PRO A 7 -4.39 8.20 9.45
CA PRO A 7 -4.66 9.61 9.62
C PRO A 7 -3.74 10.16 10.72
N THR A 8 -2.90 11.13 10.39
CA THR A 8 -1.99 11.83 11.34
C THR A 8 -2.73 12.79 12.29
N GLY A 9 -4.07 12.81 12.24
CA GLY A 9 -4.98 13.51 13.14
C GLY A 9 -6.42 13.48 12.62
N THR A 10 -7.39 13.96 13.39
CA THR A 10 -8.73 14.30 12.89
C THR A 10 -8.65 15.67 12.21
N TYR A 11 -8.14 15.70 10.99
CA TYR A 11 -8.28 16.86 10.10
C TYR A 11 -9.51 16.63 9.21
N GLY A 12 -10.10 17.74 8.72
CA GLY A 12 -11.42 17.74 8.10
C GLY A 12 -11.58 16.67 7.02
N ILE A 13 -12.82 16.20 6.84
CA ILE A 13 -13.23 15.24 5.81
C ILE A 13 -13.17 15.92 4.44
N ASP A 14 -12.01 16.42 4.03
CA ASP A 14 -11.76 16.85 2.65
C ASP A 14 -11.40 15.66 1.74
N GLY A 15 -11.21 14.48 2.34
CA GLY A 15 -10.99 13.21 1.67
C GLY A 15 -9.52 12.86 1.46
N THR A 16 -8.57 13.73 1.81
CA THR A 16 -7.14 13.43 1.67
C THR A 16 -6.63 12.55 2.83
N LEU A 17 -5.96 11.43 2.51
CA LEU A 17 -5.27 10.60 3.49
C LEU A 17 -3.76 10.85 3.35
N GLN A 18 -3.09 11.16 4.46
CA GLN A 18 -1.63 11.23 4.45
C GLN A 18 -1.10 9.81 4.62
N ASP A 19 -0.41 9.26 3.63
CA ASP A 19 0.09 7.89 3.71
C ASP A 19 1.62 7.82 3.80
N LEU A 20 2.05 6.90 4.66
CA LEU A 20 3.43 6.48 4.77
C LEU A 20 3.54 5.08 4.16
N THR A 21 3.98 5.03 2.91
CA THR A 21 4.14 3.80 2.16
C THR A 21 5.53 3.23 2.41
N THR A 22 5.66 1.91 2.34
CA THR A 22 6.96 1.24 2.37
C THR A 22 6.96 0.17 1.32
N GLU A 23 7.69 0.43 0.24
CA GLU A 23 7.76 -0.46 -0.92
C GLU A 23 8.89 -1.49 -0.73
N PHE A 24 8.65 -2.72 -1.19
CA PHE A 24 9.63 -3.81 -1.16
C PHE A 24 9.65 -4.52 -2.51
N ALA A 25 10.84 -4.79 -3.05
CA ALA A 25 11.00 -5.78 -4.11
C ALA A 25 11.38 -7.15 -3.49
N LEU A 26 10.66 -8.21 -3.88
CA LEU A 26 10.73 -9.55 -3.27
C LEU A 26 12.03 -10.33 -3.59
N ASN A 27 12.92 -9.80 -4.42
CA ASN A 27 14.09 -10.50 -4.94
C ASN A 27 15.42 -10.09 -4.28
N LYS A 28 15.61 -10.43 -2.98
CA LYS A 28 16.88 -10.64 -2.23
C LYS A 28 18.09 -9.67 -2.42
N THR A 29 17.95 -8.57 -3.15
CA THR A 29 18.96 -7.51 -3.35
C THR A 29 18.31 -6.12 -3.34
N SER A 30 17.08 -6.03 -2.85
CA SER A 30 16.17 -4.96 -3.24
C SER A 30 15.99 -3.98 -2.10
N PHE A 31 16.34 -2.73 -2.38
CA PHE A 31 16.24 -1.60 -1.46
C PHE A 31 14.85 -1.52 -0.84
N VAL A 32 14.80 -1.40 0.49
CA VAL A 32 13.60 -0.98 1.21
C VAL A 32 13.69 0.53 1.33
N PHE A 33 12.85 1.26 0.60
CA PHE A 33 12.66 2.67 0.87
C PHE A 33 11.27 2.89 1.44
N LYS A 34 11.22 3.73 2.45
CA LYS A 34 9.96 4.32 2.90
C LYS A 34 9.67 5.46 1.94
N ASN A 35 8.42 5.87 1.80
CA ASN A 35 8.11 7.09 1.09
C ASN A 35 6.87 7.72 1.72
N TYR A 36 6.93 9.03 1.87
CA TYR A 36 5.80 9.82 2.27
C TYR A 36 5.11 10.36 1.02
N GLY A 37 3.80 10.20 0.97
CA GLY A 37 2.95 10.77 -0.06
C GLY A 37 1.57 11.10 0.47
N ILE A 38 0.75 11.67 -0.40
CA ILE A 38 -0.61 12.07 -0.07
C ILE A 38 -1.54 11.30 -1.00
N ASP A 39 -2.43 10.51 -0.40
CA ASP A 39 -3.54 9.87 -1.08
C ASP A 39 -4.65 10.90 -1.26
N THR A 40 -4.95 11.20 -2.52
CA THR A 40 -6.04 12.10 -2.88
C THR A 40 -7.16 11.27 -3.51
N PRO A 41 -8.45 11.44 -3.15
CA PRO A 41 -9.53 10.69 -3.77
C PRO A 41 -9.47 10.80 -5.29
N THR A 42 -9.56 9.66 -5.98
CA THR A 42 -9.57 9.65 -7.44
C THR A 42 -10.85 10.29 -7.94
N VAL A 43 -10.75 11.20 -8.91
CA VAL A 43 -11.90 11.93 -9.47
C VAL A 43 -12.03 11.65 -10.96
N ILE A 44 -13.15 11.05 -11.37
CA ILE A 44 -13.47 10.81 -12.79
C ILE A 44 -14.61 11.75 -13.18
N LYS A 45 -14.35 12.64 -14.16
CA LYS A 45 -15.34 13.61 -14.67
C LYS A 45 -15.98 14.48 -13.56
N GLY A 46 -15.17 14.88 -12.56
CA GLY A 46 -15.61 15.71 -11.44
C GLY A 46 -16.34 14.93 -10.32
N THR A 47 -16.45 13.61 -10.41
CA THR A 47 -17.06 12.76 -9.38
C THR A 47 -15.99 11.91 -8.69
N PRO A 48 -15.88 11.94 -7.35
CA PRO A 48 -15.01 11.03 -6.61
C PRO A 48 -15.40 9.58 -6.86
N VAL A 49 -14.41 8.72 -7.09
CA VAL A 49 -14.57 7.27 -7.17
C VAL A 49 -14.48 6.73 -5.74
N PRO A 50 -15.49 6.01 -5.24
CA PRO A 50 -15.42 5.38 -3.93
C PRO A 50 -14.22 4.45 -3.82
N ASP A 51 -13.57 4.46 -2.65
CA ASP A 51 -12.49 3.53 -2.29
C ASP A 51 -11.27 3.52 -3.24
N SER A 52 -11.08 4.61 -4.00
CA SER A 52 -9.99 4.80 -4.96
C SER A 52 -9.25 6.11 -4.70
N TYR A 53 -7.92 6.04 -4.67
CA TYR A 53 -7.04 7.14 -4.29
C TYR A 53 -5.86 7.23 -5.24
N THR A 54 -5.51 8.44 -5.66
CA THR A 54 -4.26 8.73 -6.37
C THR A 54 -3.19 9.03 -5.32
N TYR A 55 -2.17 8.20 -5.27
CA TYR A 55 -1.00 8.39 -4.44
C TYR A 55 0.08 9.13 -5.23
N ILE A 56 0.54 10.26 -4.67
CA ILE A 56 1.68 11.00 -5.20
C ILE A 56 2.71 11.17 -4.07
N PRO A 57 3.90 10.56 -4.18
CA PRO A 57 4.96 10.78 -3.20
C PRO A 57 5.53 12.20 -3.31
N THR A 58 5.89 12.80 -2.18
CA THR A 58 6.57 14.10 -2.17
C THR A 58 7.89 14.03 -2.95
N PRO A 59 8.34 15.12 -3.63
CA PRO A 59 9.66 15.17 -4.27
C PRO A 59 10.78 14.62 -3.37
N PRO A 60 11.78 13.90 -3.93
CA PRO A 60 12.09 13.77 -5.36
C PRO A 60 11.40 12.60 -6.08
N LEU A 61 10.45 11.90 -5.43
CA LEU A 61 9.90 10.64 -5.94
C LEU A 61 8.61 10.79 -6.77
N THR A 62 8.16 12.01 -7.07
CA THR A 62 6.86 12.29 -7.74
C THR A 62 6.63 11.54 -9.05
N PHE A 63 7.70 11.06 -9.68
CA PHE A 63 7.62 10.24 -10.90
C PHE A 63 6.98 8.87 -10.64
N ALA A 64 7.07 8.32 -9.43
CA ALA A 64 6.50 7.03 -9.03
C ALA A 64 5.10 7.21 -8.41
N ASN A 65 4.22 7.95 -9.08
CA ASN A 65 2.83 8.07 -8.67
C ASN A 65 2.01 6.85 -9.17
N ASN A 66 0.95 6.48 -8.45
CA ASN A 66 0.05 5.39 -8.83
C ASN A 66 -1.37 5.60 -8.28
N THR A 67 -2.30 4.70 -8.64
CA THR A 67 -3.66 4.64 -8.09
C THR A 67 -3.79 3.41 -7.21
N TRP A 68 -4.38 3.60 -6.03
CA TRP A 68 -4.65 2.59 -5.03
C TRP A 68 -6.15 2.40 -4.89
N GLU A 69 -6.60 1.15 -4.85
CA GLU A 69 -8.01 0.81 -4.77
C GLU A 69 -8.22 -0.21 -3.65
N VAL A 70 -9.10 0.11 -2.70
CA VAL A 70 -9.52 -0.85 -1.67
C VAL A 70 -10.64 -1.70 -2.25
N ILE A 71 -10.27 -2.89 -2.77
CA ILE A 71 -11.21 -3.76 -3.48
C ILE A 71 -11.98 -4.72 -2.56
N ALA A 72 -11.55 -4.87 -1.30
CA ALA A 72 -12.31 -5.56 -0.26
C ALA A 72 -11.85 -5.10 1.14
N TRP A 73 -12.77 -5.08 2.11
CA TRP A 73 -12.47 -4.80 3.50
C TRP A 73 -13.54 -5.37 4.43
N GLY A 74 -13.20 -5.57 5.70
CA GLY A 74 -14.16 -6.04 6.69
C GLY A 74 -13.49 -6.66 7.89
N TYR A 75 -14.20 -7.59 8.51
CA TYR A 75 -13.72 -8.40 9.62
C TYR A 75 -13.68 -9.87 9.16
N ASP A 76 -12.61 -10.57 9.52
CA ASP A 76 -12.49 -11.99 9.23
C ASP A 76 -13.38 -12.84 10.16
N SER A 77 -13.38 -14.15 9.96
CA SER A 77 -14.19 -15.08 10.77
C SER A 77 -13.83 -15.12 12.27
N GLU A 78 -12.70 -14.53 12.66
CA GLU A 78 -12.24 -14.40 14.05
C GLU A 78 -12.46 -12.97 14.60
N GLY A 79 -13.10 -12.09 13.82
CA GLY A 79 -13.34 -10.70 14.19
C GLY A 79 -12.10 -9.80 14.04
N VAL A 80 -11.12 -10.22 13.25
CA VAL A 80 -9.92 -9.41 12.96
C VAL A 80 -10.15 -8.56 11.72
N PRO A 81 -9.96 -7.23 11.79
CA PRO A 81 -10.07 -6.38 10.61
C PRO A 81 -9.04 -6.72 9.52
N TYR A 82 -9.48 -6.66 8.26
CA TYR A 82 -8.64 -6.81 7.08
C TYR A 82 -9.00 -5.83 5.96
N SER A 83 -8.08 -5.64 5.02
CA SER A 83 -8.31 -4.94 3.76
C SER A 83 -7.52 -5.60 2.63
N VAL A 84 -8.00 -5.43 1.41
CA VAL A 84 -7.34 -5.86 0.18
C VAL A 84 -7.17 -4.64 -0.70
N LEU A 85 -5.92 -4.35 -1.08
CA LEU A 85 -5.58 -3.24 -1.94
C LEU A 85 -5.04 -3.73 -3.28
N TYR A 86 -5.50 -3.09 -4.33
CA TYR A 86 -4.89 -3.17 -5.65
C TYR A 86 -4.18 -1.86 -5.95
N GLU A 87 -2.96 -1.95 -6.48
CA GLU A 87 -2.25 -0.76 -6.97
C GLU A 87 -1.95 -0.89 -8.46
N THR A 88 -2.17 0.19 -9.19
CA THR A 88 -1.73 0.30 -10.58
C THR A 88 -0.20 0.36 -10.64
N PRO A 89 0.43 0.00 -11.78
CA PRO A 89 1.86 0.24 -11.97
C PRO A 89 2.16 1.71 -11.73
N ALA A 90 3.30 2.00 -11.10
CA ALA A 90 3.73 3.37 -10.92
C ALA A 90 4.22 3.96 -12.25
N ASP A 91 3.96 5.25 -12.44
CA ASP A 91 4.53 6.02 -13.53
C ASP A 91 6.06 5.89 -13.53
N GLY A 92 6.67 5.89 -14.72
CA GLY A 92 8.11 5.66 -14.87
C GLY A 92 8.57 4.20 -14.81
N GLY A 93 7.66 3.24 -14.59
CA GLY A 93 7.89 1.80 -14.85
C GLY A 93 8.85 1.10 -13.88
N LEU A 94 9.22 1.74 -12.76
CA LEU A 94 10.07 1.13 -11.73
C LEU A 94 9.33 0.14 -10.83
N VAL A 95 8.01 0.34 -10.66
CA VAL A 95 7.16 -0.46 -9.78
C VAL A 95 5.99 -0.99 -10.61
N GLY A 96 5.89 -2.32 -10.67
CA GLY A 96 4.77 -3.01 -11.32
C GLY A 96 3.48 -2.91 -10.50
N PRO A 97 2.36 -3.43 -11.02
CA PRO A 97 1.12 -3.47 -10.25
C PRO A 97 1.27 -4.41 -9.05
N SER A 98 0.54 -4.14 -7.98
CA SER A 98 0.56 -4.94 -6.75
C SER A 98 -0.85 -5.33 -6.29
N LEU A 99 -0.90 -6.39 -5.50
CA LEU A 99 -2.09 -6.83 -4.79
C LEU A 99 -1.68 -7.20 -3.36
N ASP A 100 -2.21 -6.46 -2.40
CA ASP A 100 -1.84 -6.54 -1.00
C ASP A 100 -3.03 -6.96 -0.15
N ILE A 101 -2.84 -7.98 0.68
CA ILE A 101 -3.83 -8.42 1.68
C ILE A 101 -3.28 -8.06 3.06
N ILE A 102 -3.94 -7.10 3.71
CA ILE A 102 -3.52 -6.55 5.00
C ILE A 102 -4.46 -7.04 6.09
N SER A 103 -3.89 -7.39 7.25
CA SER A 103 -4.64 -7.77 8.43
C SER A 103 -4.11 -7.05 9.67
N ARG A 104 -5.00 -6.84 10.64
CA ARG A 104 -4.63 -6.41 12.00
C ARG A 104 -4.05 -7.55 12.85
N SER A 105 -4.10 -8.79 12.38
CA SER A 105 -3.44 -9.95 12.99
C SER A 105 -2.06 -10.16 12.39
N ASP A 106 -1.09 -10.50 13.23
CA ASP A 106 0.26 -10.91 12.82
C ASP A 106 0.27 -12.24 12.05
N LYS A 107 -0.82 -13.00 12.11
CA LYS A 107 -1.04 -14.23 11.36
C LYS A 107 -1.64 -14.00 9.97
N GLY A 108 -2.09 -12.79 9.65
CA GLY A 108 -2.93 -12.52 8.49
C GLY A 108 -4.41 -12.81 8.75
N PRO A 109 -5.28 -12.64 7.74
CA PRO A 109 -6.70 -13.00 7.85
C PRO A 109 -6.87 -14.51 8.05
N SER A 110 -8.00 -14.91 8.64
CA SER A 110 -8.37 -16.32 8.77
C SER A 110 -8.42 -17.03 7.41
N LYS A 111 -8.15 -18.35 7.40
CA LYS A 111 -8.17 -19.16 6.16
C LYS A 111 -9.50 -19.08 5.39
N PRO A 112 -10.69 -19.18 6.03
CA PRO A 112 -11.96 -19.00 5.33
C PRO A 112 -12.11 -17.63 4.66
N THR A 113 -11.58 -16.58 5.31
CA THR A 113 -11.61 -15.22 4.77
C THR A 113 -10.66 -15.07 3.59
N LEU A 114 -9.45 -15.61 3.69
CA LEU A 114 -8.51 -15.68 2.57
C LEU A 114 -9.11 -16.42 1.37
N ASP A 115 -9.77 -17.55 1.57
CA ASP A 115 -10.41 -18.29 0.48
C ASP A 115 -11.51 -17.45 -0.18
N THR A 116 -12.33 -16.77 0.62
CA THR A 116 -13.38 -15.87 0.12
C THR A 116 -12.80 -14.70 -0.67
N ILE A 117 -11.68 -14.11 -0.21
CA ILE A 117 -10.97 -13.05 -0.95
C ILE A 117 -10.48 -13.59 -2.30
N TYR A 118 -9.87 -14.78 -2.32
CA TYR A 118 -9.33 -15.37 -3.54
C TYR A 118 -10.42 -15.69 -4.56
N ASP A 119 -11.54 -16.23 -4.11
CA ASP A 119 -12.65 -16.54 -5.01
C ASP A 119 -13.36 -15.27 -5.48
N GLY A 120 -13.57 -14.31 -4.59
CA GLY A 120 -14.14 -13.01 -4.94
C GLY A 120 -13.30 -12.26 -5.99
N ILE A 121 -11.98 -12.32 -5.92
CA ILE A 121 -11.09 -11.71 -6.93
C ILE A 121 -11.23 -12.43 -8.28
N LYS A 122 -11.27 -13.77 -8.31
CA LYS A 122 -11.47 -14.52 -9.57
C LYS A 122 -12.82 -14.23 -10.21
N ASP A 123 -13.85 -14.01 -9.40
CA ASP A 123 -15.21 -13.68 -9.85
C ASP A 123 -15.31 -12.28 -10.48
N LEU A 124 -14.29 -11.42 -10.30
CA LEU A 124 -14.18 -10.15 -11.02
C LEU A 124 -13.81 -10.33 -12.51
N HIS A 125 -13.37 -11.54 -12.90
CA HIS A 125 -12.95 -11.87 -14.27
C HIS A 125 -11.94 -10.86 -14.85
N ASN A 126 -10.95 -10.50 -14.03
CA ASN A 126 -9.88 -9.57 -14.38
C ASN A 126 -8.53 -10.30 -14.46
N ASP A 127 -8.02 -10.50 -15.68
CA ASP A 127 -6.79 -11.25 -15.93
C ASP A 127 -5.56 -10.69 -15.18
N ALA A 128 -5.51 -9.37 -14.97
CA ALA A 128 -4.40 -8.74 -14.26
C ALA A 128 -4.44 -9.05 -12.77
N LEU A 129 -5.63 -8.95 -12.14
CA LEU A 129 -5.82 -9.33 -10.74
C LEU A 129 -5.60 -10.83 -10.53
N ASP A 130 -6.05 -11.67 -11.46
CA ASP A 130 -5.82 -13.12 -11.42
C ASP A 130 -4.31 -13.46 -11.49
N ALA A 131 -3.57 -12.74 -12.31
CA ALA A 131 -2.11 -12.89 -12.40
C ALA A 131 -1.43 -12.47 -11.10
N LEU A 132 -1.87 -11.37 -10.47
CA LEU A 132 -1.33 -10.93 -9.18
C LEU A 132 -1.68 -11.90 -8.05
N LEU A 133 -2.92 -12.38 -7.99
CA LEU A 133 -3.41 -13.31 -6.98
C LEU A 133 -2.59 -14.60 -6.94
N LYS A 134 -2.18 -15.12 -8.11
CA LYS A 134 -1.30 -16.31 -8.22
C LYS A 134 0.08 -16.10 -7.59
N ASN A 135 0.53 -14.85 -7.50
CA ASN A 135 1.84 -14.47 -6.97
C ASN A 135 1.77 -13.92 -5.54
N VAL A 136 0.58 -13.89 -4.91
CA VAL A 136 0.44 -13.47 -3.52
C VAL A 136 1.21 -14.45 -2.62
N VAL A 137 2.13 -13.90 -1.84
CA VAL A 137 2.94 -14.64 -0.89
C VAL A 137 2.71 -14.13 0.52
N LYS A 138 2.59 -15.05 1.48
CA LYS A 138 2.51 -14.69 2.90
C LYS A 138 3.86 -14.19 3.37
N LEU A 139 3.89 -12.96 3.88
CA LEU A 139 5.11 -12.36 4.41
C LEU A 139 5.36 -12.83 5.84
N PRO A 140 6.58 -13.29 6.19
CA PRO A 140 6.96 -13.56 7.57
C PRO A 140 6.90 -12.28 8.39
N GLN A 141 6.09 -12.27 9.45
CA GLN A 141 6.09 -11.20 10.45
C GLN A 141 7.13 -11.54 11.53
N ASN A 142 8.00 -10.58 11.86
CA ASN A 142 9.05 -10.77 12.87
C ASN A 142 8.68 -10.16 14.24
N GLY A 143 7.47 -9.59 14.37
CA GLY A 143 6.99 -8.96 15.59
C GLY A 143 7.81 -7.77 16.07
N GLY A 144 8.74 -7.24 15.25
CA GLY A 144 9.71 -6.22 15.67
C GLY A 144 9.09 -4.88 16.08
N ARG A 145 7.78 -4.72 15.88
CA ARG A 145 7.00 -3.54 16.24
C ARG A 145 5.82 -3.85 17.17
N ASN A 146 5.78 -5.04 17.77
CA ASN A 146 4.74 -5.41 18.72
C ASN A 146 4.76 -4.46 19.93
N GLY A 147 3.60 -3.90 20.28
CA GLY A 147 3.46 -2.94 21.37
C GLY A 147 4.03 -1.54 21.09
N GLN A 148 4.56 -1.29 19.89
CA GLN A 148 4.98 0.05 19.50
C GLN A 148 3.77 0.85 19.00
N LEU A 149 3.79 2.15 19.29
CA LEU A 149 2.94 3.09 18.60
C LEU A 149 3.29 3.09 17.10
N PHE A 150 2.32 3.52 16.32
CA PHE A 150 2.48 3.70 14.89
C PHE A 150 3.67 4.56 14.52
N PRO A 151 4.32 4.30 13.37
CA PRO A 151 5.40 5.16 12.92
C PRO A 151 4.86 6.58 12.72
N SER A 152 5.50 7.58 13.33
CA SER A 152 5.23 8.98 13.04
C SER A 152 6.19 9.49 11.96
N CYS A 153 5.66 10.18 10.95
CA CYS A 153 6.47 10.84 9.93
C CYS A 153 6.82 12.24 10.43
N ASN A 154 8.09 12.49 10.75
CA ASN A 154 8.60 13.81 11.13
C ASN A 154 8.86 14.69 9.89
N ALA A 155 9.21 15.96 10.08
CA ALA A 155 9.46 16.90 8.98
C ALA A 155 10.50 16.40 7.95
N THR A 156 11.51 15.66 8.40
CA THR A 156 12.51 15.04 7.50
C THR A 156 11.90 13.92 6.66
N CYS A 157 11.04 13.09 7.25
CA CYS A 157 10.33 12.02 6.56
C CYS A 157 9.39 12.58 5.46
N GLN A 158 8.68 13.68 5.73
CA GLN A 158 7.73 14.28 4.79
C GLN A 158 8.35 14.78 3.48
N THR A 159 9.66 15.05 3.49
CA THR A 159 10.41 15.55 2.32
C THR A 159 11.08 14.45 1.51
N ASN A 160 10.95 13.18 1.90
CA ASN A 160 11.66 12.05 1.28
C ASN A 160 13.17 12.32 1.09
N ALA A 161 13.78 13.16 1.94
CA ALA A 161 15.17 13.61 1.75
C ALA A 161 16.21 12.48 1.82
N TYR A 162 15.87 11.34 2.40
CA TYR A 162 16.70 10.14 2.38
C TYR A 162 16.72 9.44 1.00
N ALA A 163 15.77 9.74 0.12
CA ALA A 163 15.61 9.11 -1.19
C ALA A 163 16.39 9.82 -2.32
N PHE A 164 17.11 10.91 -2.05
CA PHE A 164 17.87 11.63 -3.09
C PHE A 164 18.90 10.75 -3.83
N GLY A 165 19.55 9.80 -3.16
CA GLY A 165 20.46 8.86 -3.81
C GLY A 165 19.75 7.87 -4.74
N VAL A 166 18.53 7.43 -4.37
CA VAL A 166 17.70 6.52 -5.17
C VAL A 166 17.11 7.25 -6.39
N ALA A 167 16.57 8.46 -6.19
CA ALA A 167 15.97 9.27 -7.23
C ALA A 167 16.96 9.76 -8.31
N LEU A 168 18.25 9.88 -7.97
CA LEU A 168 19.31 10.25 -8.91
C LEU A 168 19.99 9.05 -9.58
N GLY A 169 19.58 7.81 -9.27
CA GLY A 169 20.21 6.60 -9.80
C GLY A 169 21.66 6.40 -9.33
N THR A 170 22.08 7.09 -8.26
CA THR A 170 23.45 7.05 -7.71
C THR A 170 23.57 6.21 -6.44
N GLY A 171 22.45 5.74 -5.89
CA GLY A 171 22.39 4.86 -4.72
C GLY A 171 22.70 3.41 -5.10
N GLY A 172 23.97 3.11 -5.35
CA GLY A 172 24.47 1.75 -5.51
C GLY A 172 25.40 1.34 -4.35
N ALA A 173 25.06 0.18 -3.76
CA ALA A 173 25.78 -0.62 -2.75
C ALA A 173 25.80 -0.13 -1.30
#